data_AF-A0A1G3M4B3-F1
#
_entry.id   AF-A0A1G3M4B3-F1
#
_cell.length_a   1.000
_cell.length_b   1.000
_cell.length_c   1.000
_cell.angle_alpha   90.00
_cell.angle_beta   90.00
_cell.angle_gamma   90.00
#
_symmetry.space_group_name_H-M   'P 1'
#
loop_
_entity.id
_entity.type
_entity.pdbx_description
1 polymer ?
#
loop_
_entity_poly.entity_id
_entity_poly.type
_entity_poly.pdbx_seq_one_letter_code
_entity_poly.pdbx_strand_id
1 'polypeptide(L)'
;MFWRESKGLAGIPLASKLALTVLLAVAGIGYLLGFANIYLTYSPVDQKPGMSLEDISLSFYGSRGTSKLEKAVDGSMRQYFGSDADYQATKQWLAGGATESGFQQIQPIFDASCNLCHSAEAAVAGVITVDYASLAPLLQQDTGKSVGRLVGISHTHVLATLSVIFLLVFIFSFTRYPQALKGLVMVFSSLAILLDVGSWWLAKLSPALAVFVLLGGLSLAVSFLALIALSLVDLWFGRRES
;
A
#
# COMPACT_ATOMS: atom_id res chain seq x y z
N MET A 1 -11.70 -35.30 -15.80
CA MET A 1 -12.03 -34.50 -17.00
C MET A 1 -11.29 -33.16 -17.07
N PHE A 2 -10.89 -32.54 -15.94
CA PHE A 2 -10.12 -31.27 -15.89
C PHE A 2 -8.62 -31.36 -16.26
N TRP A 3 -8.08 -32.55 -16.53
CA TRP A 3 -6.63 -32.79 -16.71
C TRP A 3 -6.26 -33.39 -18.07
N ARG A 4 -7.16 -33.34 -19.06
CA ARG A 4 -6.79 -33.63 -20.44
C ARG A 4 -6.05 -32.41 -20.98
N GLU A 5 -4.95 -32.59 -21.72
CA GLU A 5 -4.15 -31.49 -22.26
C GLU A 5 -5.07 -30.42 -22.87
N SER A 6 -4.98 -29.19 -22.34
CA SER A 6 -5.84 -28.11 -22.80
C SER A 6 -5.52 -27.83 -24.27
N LYS A 7 -6.56 -27.61 -25.08
CA LYS A 7 -6.40 -27.10 -26.46
C LYS A 7 -5.83 -25.67 -26.50
N GLY A 8 -5.19 -25.17 -25.44
CA GLY A 8 -4.75 -23.79 -25.32
C GLY A 8 -5.87 -22.76 -25.24
N LEU A 9 -5.52 -21.53 -24.90
CA LEU A 9 -6.43 -20.40 -24.99
C LEU A 9 -6.67 -19.98 -26.46
N ALA A 10 -5.72 -20.25 -27.35
CA ALA A 10 -5.86 -19.96 -28.78
C ALA A 10 -7.04 -20.66 -29.47
N GLY A 11 -7.50 -21.80 -28.94
CA GLY A 11 -8.54 -22.63 -29.55
C GLY A 11 -9.98 -22.29 -29.15
N ILE A 12 -10.19 -21.33 -28.24
CA ILE A 12 -11.53 -21.02 -27.73
C ILE A 12 -12.33 -20.10 -28.69
N PRO A 13 -13.68 -20.07 -28.59
CA PRO A 13 -14.53 -19.20 -29.41
C PRO A 13 -14.17 -17.71 -29.28
N LEU A 14 -14.39 -16.93 -30.34
CA LEU A 14 -14.04 -15.50 -30.38
C LEU A 14 -14.68 -14.72 -29.22
N ALA A 15 -15.95 -14.99 -28.89
CA ALA A 15 -16.64 -14.34 -27.78
C ALA A 15 -15.90 -14.56 -26.44
N SER A 16 -15.45 -15.79 -26.17
CA SER A 16 -14.65 -16.12 -24.98
C SER A 16 -13.28 -15.43 -25.00
N LYS A 17 -12.64 -15.30 -26.18
CA LYS A 17 -11.38 -14.56 -26.30
C LYS A 17 -11.52 -13.09 -25.96
N LEU A 18 -12.56 -12.45 -26.49
CA LEU A 18 -12.85 -11.04 -26.20
C LEU A 18 -13.14 -10.86 -24.71
N ALA A 19 -13.96 -11.72 -24.12
CA ALA A 19 -14.27 -11.69 -22.69
C ALA A 19 -13.01 -11.83 -21.81
N LEU A 20 -12.16 -12.82 -22.09
CA LEU A 20 -10.91 -13.00 -21.35
C LEU A 20 -9.93 -11.84 -21.57
N THR A 21 -9.87 -11.26 -22.77
CA THR A 21 -9.01 -10.10 -23.05
C THR A 21 -9.42 -8.90 -22.21
N VAL A 22 -10.72 -8.59 -22.19
CA VAL A 22 -11.25 -7.48 -21.37
C VAL A 22 -11.00 -7.75 -19.89
N LEU A 23 -11.26 -8.97 -19.41
CA LEU A 23 -11.01 -9.34 -18.02
C LEU A 23 -9.54 -9.15 -17.62
N LEU A 24 -8.61 -9.66 -18.44
CA LEU A 24 -7.17 -9.54 -18.19
C LEU A 24 -6.68 -8.08 -18.27
N ALA A 25 -7.24 -7.29 -19.18
CA ALA A 25 -6.94 -5.86 -19.29
C ALA A 25 -7.43 -5.08 -18.05
N VAL A 26 -8.66 -5.34 -17.61
CA VAL A 26 -9.22 -4.72 -16.38
C VAL A 26 -8.42 -5.12 -15.15
N ALA A 27 -8.00 -6.38 -15.04
CA ALA A 27 -7.12 -6.84 -13.95
C ALA A 27 -5.77 -6.08 -13.98
N GLY A 28 -5.18 -5.90 -15.16
CA GLY A 28 -3.95 -5.12 -15.33
C GLY A 28 -4.12 -3.65 -14.96
N ILE A 29 -5.21 -3.01 -15.39
CA ILE A 29 -5.53 -1.62 -15.03
C ILE A 29 -5.73 -1.49 -13.52
N GLY A 30 -6.49 -2.39 -12.89
CA GLY A 30 -6.69 -2.39 -11.45
C GLY A 30 -5.36 -2.49 -10.69
N TYR A 31 -4.43 -3.30 -11.21
CA TYR A 31 -3.10 -3.43 -10.63
C TYR A 31 -2.25 -2.15 -10.77
N LEU A 32 -2.31 -1.47 -11.93
CA LEU A 32 -1.65 -0.17 -12.14
C LEU A 32 -2.25 0.94 -11.26
N LEU A 33 -3.57 0.95 -11.05
CA LEU A 33 -4.22 1.88 -10.12
C LEU A 33 -3.79 1.61 -8.67
N GLY A 34 -3.56 0.35 -8.31
CA GLY A 34 -2.94 -0.02 -7.03
C GLY A 34 -1.56 0.62 -6.84
N PHE A 35 -0.71 0.59 -7.86
CA PHE A 35 0.59 1.29 -7.84
C PHE A 35 0.46 2.80 -7.72
N ALA A 36 -0.46 3.41 -8.48
CA ALA A 36 -0.72 4.84 -8.39
C ALA A 36 -1.17 5.22 -6.97
N ASN A 37 -2.05 4.42 -6.36
CA ASN A 37 -2.48 4.63 -4.99
C ASN A 37 -1.33 4.52 -3.98
N ILE A 38 -0.43 3.54 -4.13
CA ILE A 38 0.78 3.42 -3.31
C ILE A 38 1.63 4.69 -3.45
N TYR A 39 1.93 5.11 -4.68
CA TYR A 39 2.74 6.30 -4.91
C TYR A 39 2.12 7.53 -4.25
N LEU A 40 0.83 7.80 -4.47
CA LEU A 40 0.13 8.96 -3.92
C LEU A 40 0.01 8.91 -2.39
N THR A 41 -0.09 7.72 -1.81
CA THR A 41 -0.23 7.54 -0.35
C THR A 41 1.11 7.68 0.38
N TYR A 42 2.19 7.16 -0.22
CA TYR A 42 3.47 7.00 0.47
C TYR A 42 4.54 8.02 0.08
N SER A 43 4.54 8.54 -1.16
CA SER A 43 5.52 9.57 -1.57
C SER A 43 5.52 10.86 -0.73
N PRO A 44 4.43 11.28 -0.06
CA PRO A 44 4.49 12.48 0.77
C PRO A 44 5.09 12.26 2.18
N VAL A 45 5.47 11.03 2.54
CA VAL A 45 5.75 10.66 3.94
C VAL A 45 7.08 11.23 4.45
N ASP A 46 8.13 11.21 3.62
CA ASP A 46 9.45 11.76 3.92
C ASP A 46 9.60 13.23 3.53
N GLN A 47 8.53 13.81 2.96
CA GLN A 47 8.41 15.21 2.52
C GLN A 47 9.37 15.61 1.38
N LYS A 48 9.91 14.63 0.66
CA LYS A 48 10.73 14.85 -0.52
C LYS A 48 9.93 14.49 -1.78
N PRO A 49 10.23 15.13 -2.93
CA PRO A 49 9.58 14.75 -4.17
C PRO A 49 9.90 13.31 -4.56
N GLY A 50 8.87 12.51 -4.81
CA GLY A 50 8.99 11.12 -5.29
C GLY A 50 8.80 10.09 -4.19
N MET A 51 8.91 8.80 -4.55
CA MET A 51 8.82 7.71 -3.60
C MET A 51 10.21 7.17 -3.29
N SER A 52 10.57 7.14 -2.00
CA SER A 52 11.88 6.75 -1.49
C SER A 52 11.79 5.53 -0.56
N LEU A 53 12.95 4.96 -0.24
CA LEU A 53 13.02 3.91 0.79
C LEU A 53 12.69 4.46 2.19
N GLU A 54 12.96 5.74 2.41
CA GLU A 54 12.68 6.42 3.68
C GLU A 54 11.17 6.54 3.90
N ASP A 55 10.38 6.83 2.86
CA ASP A 55 8.92 6.84 2.93
C ASP A 55 8.36 5.53 3.49
N ILE A 56 8.88 4.41 2.98
CA ILE A 56 8.49 3.06 3.40
C ILE A 56 8.93 2.83 4.84
N SER A 57 10.18 3.12 5.16
CA SER A 57 10.72 2.99 6.53
C SER A 57 9.87 3.76 7.54
N LEU A 58 9.65 5.06 7.30
CA LEU A 58 8.83 5.91 8.16
C LEU A 58 7.38 5.44 8.24
N SER A 59 6.84 4.84 7.18
CA SER A 59 5.48 4.31 7.19
C SER A 59 5.32 3.05 8.04
N PHE A 60 6.26 2.11 7.93
CA PHE A 60 6.15 0.81 8.59
C PHE A 60 6.85 0.80 9.94
N TYR A 61 8.10 1.26 10.03
CA TYR A 61 8.90 1.28 11.26
C TYR A 61 8.55 2.48 12.16
N GLY A 62 8.28 3.64 11.55
CA GLY A 62 8.03 4.92 12.24
C GLY A 62 9.28 5.75 12.51
N SER A 63 9.08 7.03 12.81
CA SER A 63 10.13 7.90 13.35
C SER A 63 10.22 7.74 14.87
N ARG A 64 11.10 6.84 15.33
CA ARG A 64 11.24 6.57 16.77
C ARG A 64 11.87 7.72 17.55
N GLY A 65 12.40 8.74 16.89
CA GLY A 65 12.90 9.95 17.55
C GLY A 65 11.83 10.98 17.88
N THR A 66 10.63 10.88 17.30
CA THR A 66 9.60 11.93 17.35
C THR A 66 8.24 11.36 17.73
N SER A 67 7.31 12.21 18.14
CA SER A 67 5.90 11.81 18.30
C SER A 67 5.20 11.68 16.94
N LYS A 68 4.03 11.03 16.91
CA LYS A 68 3.17 10.99 15.72
C LYS A 68 2.72 12.39 15.32
N LEU A 69 2.38 13.21 16.31
CA LEU A 69 1.97 14.59 16.11
C LEU A 69 3.11 15.40 15.50
N GLU A 70 4.32 15.29 16.05
CA GLU A 70 5.49 16.00 15.54
C GLU A 70 5.81 15.64 14.09
N LYS A 71 5.74 14.34 13.74
CA LYS A 71 5.90 13.90 12.35
C LYS A 71 4.85 14.49 11.42
N ALA A 72 3.60 14.56 11.86
CA ALA A 72 2.52 15.15 11.05
C ALA A 72 2.72 16.67 10.89
N VAL A 73 3.07 17.36 11.97
CA VAL A 73 3.35 18.81 12.02
C VAL A 73 4.52 19.19 11.12
N ASP A 74 5.60 18.41 11.14
CA ASP A 74 6.73 18.62 10.24
C ASP A 74 6.38 18.24 8.80
N GLY A 75 5.46 17.28 8.60
CA GLY A 75 5.11 16.70 7.31
C GLY A 75 3.84 17.23 6.69
N SER A 76 2.87 16.33 6.50
CA SER A 76 1.67 16.63 5.72
C SER A 76 0.88 17.83 6.25
N MET A 77 1.01 18.14 7.55
CA MET A 77 0.31 19.26 8.19
C MET A 77 1.06 20.59 8.12
N ARG A 78 2.34 20.60 7.74
CA ARG A 78 3.18 21.81 7.75
C ARG A 78 2.60 22.97 6.96
N GLN A 79 1.96 22.67 5.83
CA GLN A 79 1.37 23.65 4.91
C GLN A 79 0.07 24.30 5.42
N TYR A 80 -0.56 23.75 6.47
CA TYR A 80 -1.83 24.24 6.99
C TYR A 80 -1.67 25.22 8.17
N PHE A 81 -0.44 25.44 8.64
CA PHE A 81 -0.16 26.46 9.64
C PHE A 81 -0.41 27.86 9.07
N GLY A 82 -1.14 28.70 9.82
CA GLY A 82 -1.43 30.08 9.43
C GLY A 82 -0.20 30.98 9.35
N SER A 83 0.86 30.66 10.10
CA SER A 83 2.14 31.36 10.06
C SER A 83 3.32 30.47 10.49
N ASP A 84 4.54 30.88 10.13
CA ASP A 84 5.76 30.23 10.64
C ASP A 84 5.90 30.38 12.16
N ALA A 85 5.37 31.45 12.75
CA ALA A 85 5.39 31.65 14.19
C ALA A 85 4.55 30.59 14.92
N ASP A 86 3.36 30.27 14.39
CA ASP A 86 2.46 29.25 14.95
C ASP A 86 3.06 27.85 14.86
N TYR A 87 3.71 27.55 13.73
CA TYR A 87 4.47 26.32 13.55
C TYR A 87 5.59 26.21 14.60
N GLN A 88 6.40 27.26 14.78
CA GLN A 88 7.49 27.27 15.75
C GLN A 88 6.99 27.19 17.19
N ALA A 89 5.88 27.86 17.54
CA ALA A 89 5.28 27.76 18.87
C ALA A 89 4.81 26.33 19.18
N THR A 90 4.20 25.67 18.19
CA THR A 90 3.79 24.26 18.31
C THR A 90 5.01 23.33 18.47
N LYS A 91 6.08 23.57 17.71
CA LYS A 91 7.35 22.80 17.85
C LYS A 91 8.02 23.02 19.19
N GLN A 92 8.02 24.24 19.72
CA GLN A 92 8.57 24.53 21.05
C GLN A 92 7.79 23.83 22.15
N TRP A 93 6.46 23.82 22.06
CA TRP A 93 5.62 23.07 22.99
C TRP A 93 5.89 21.56 22.94
N LEU A 94 6.00 20.98 21.73
CA LEU A 94 6.38 19.58 21.52
C LEU A 94 7.75 19.27 22.14
N ALA A 95 8.76 20.10 21.87
CA ALA A 95 10.10 19.96 22.42
C ALA A 95 10.15 20.14 23.95
N GLY A 96 9.23 20.93 24.51
CA GLY A 96 9.05 21.14 25.95
C GLY A 96 8.33 20.01 26.68
N GLY A 97 8.11 18.86 26.03
CA GLY A 97 7.45 17.69 26.61
C GLY A 97 5.94 17.66 26.41
N ALA A 98 5.39 18.54 25.58
CA ALA A 98 3.99 18.57 25.17
C ALA A 98 3.00 18.51 26.35
N THR A 99 3.22 19.34 27.38
CA THR A 99 2.38 19.31 28.60
C THR A 99 0.98 19.87 28.36
N GLU A 100 0.01 19.41 29.15
CA GLU A 100 -1.38 19.90 29.09
C GLU A 100 -1.49 21.41 29.38
N SER A 101 -0.73 21.91 30.35
CA SER A 101 -0.67 23.34 30.65
C SER A 101 -0.09 24.16 29.49
N GLY A 102 0.88 23.62 28.77
CA GLY A 102 1.42 24.22 27.55
C GLY A 102 0.43 24.17 26.39
N PHE A 103 -0.37 23.10 26.30
CA PHE A 103 -1.37 22.95 25.23
C PHE A 103 -2.42 24.07 25.28
N GLN A 104 -2.86 24.47 26.47
CA GLN A 104 -3.80 25.59 26.63
C GLN A 104 -3.29 26.90 26.01
N GLN A 105 -1.98 27.11 25.95
CA GLN A 105 -1.38 28.32 25.38
C GLN A 105 -1.35 28.28 23.84
N ILE A 106 -1.24 27.09 23.25
CA ILE A 106 -1.20 26.90 21.79
C ILE A 106 -2.53 26.44 21.21
N GLN A 107 -3.55 26.22 22.04
CA GLN A 107 -4.87 25.78 21.61
C GLN A 107 -5.48 26.68 20.51
N PRO A 108 -5.33 28.02 20.53
CA PRO A 108 -5.79 28.87 19.42
C PRO A 108 -5.16 28.51 18.06
N ILE A 109 -3.91 28.01 18.04
CA ILE A 109 -3.26 27.54 16.81
C ILE A 109 -3.93 26.27 16.30
N PHE A 110 -4.25 25.34 17.19
CA PHE A 110 -4.97 24.11 16.86
C PHE A 110 -6.38 24.42 16.35
N ASP A 111 -7.07 25.37 16.99
CA ASP A 111 -8.40 25.82 16.55
C ASP A 111 -8.36 26.40 15.13
N ALA A 112 -7.34 27.20 14.81
CA ALA A 112 -7.20 27.84 13.51
C ALA A 112 -6.66 26.91 12.40
N SER A 113 -5.72 26.03 12.72
CA SER A 113 -4.92 25.29 11.71
C SER A 113 -5.25 23.79 11.65
N CYS A 114 -5.79 23.19 12.71
CA CYS A 114 -5.97 21.74 12.82
C CYS A 114 -7.45 21.34 12.91
N ASN A 115 -8.21 22.01 13.78
CA ASN A 115 -9.54 21.59 14.19
C ASN A 115 -10.60 21.75 13.09
N LEU A 116 -10.32 22.46 11.99
CA LEU A 116 -11.19 22.47 10.82
C LEU A 116 -11.38 21.05 10.23
N CYS A 117 -10.33 20.22 10.28
CA CYS A 117 -10.36 18.83 9.80
C CYS A 117 -10.30 17.80 10.94
N HIS A 118 -9.71 18.18 12.07
CA HIS A 118 -9.53 17.32 13.24
C HIS A 118 -10.47 17.68 14.41
N SER A 119 -11.70 18.13 14.10
CA SER A 119 -12.78 18.24 15.07
C SER A 119 -13.45 16.89 15.36
N ALA A 120 -14.32 16.85 16.36
CA ALA A 120 -15.14 15.67 16.66
C ALA A 120 -16.11 15.31 15.52
N GLU A 121 -16.58 16.30 14.75
CA GLU A 121 -17.53 16.14 13.65
C GLU A 121 -16.84 15.69 12.36
N ALA A 122 -15.70 16.30 12.02
CA ALA A 122 -14.99 15.99 10.78
C ALA A 122 -14.14 14.73 10.91
N ALA A 123 -13.42 14.60 12.04
CA ALA A 123 -12.56 13.47 12.39
C ALA A 123 -11.77 12.89 11.20
N VAL A 124 -11.14 13.76 10.40
CA VAL A 124 -10.38 13.33 9.21
C VAL A 124 -9.29 12.34 9.63
N ALA A 125 -9.23 11.21 8.94
CA ALA A 125 -8.37 10.07 9.27
C ALA A 125 -8.57 9.49 10.68
N GLY A 126 -9.71 9.75 11.33
CA GLY A 126 -10.02 9.32 12.69
C GLY A 126 -9.22 10.06 13.77
N VAL A 127 -8.71 11.26 13.47
CA VAL A 127 -7.88 12.05 14.37
C VAL A 127 -8.67 13.25 14.88
N ILE A 128 -8.66 13.45 16.20
CA ILE A 128 -9.32 14.55 16.91
C ILE A 128 -8.27 15.29 17.74
N THR A 129 -8.24 16.62 17.65
CA THR A 129 -7.22 17.47 18.31
C THR A 129 -7.81 18.62 19.13
N VAL A 130 -9.11 18.59 19.41
CA VAL A 130 -9.85 19.69 20.06
C VAL A 130 -9.47 19.91 21.54
N ASP A 131 -9.01 18.86 22.20
CA ASP A 131 -8.62 18.87 23.61
C ASP A 131 -7.39 18.00 23.85
N TYR A 132 -6.73 18.22 24.99
CA TYR A 132 -5.49 17.51 25.32
C TYR A 132 -5.67 15.99 25.44
N ALA A 133 -6.81 15.53 25.97
CA ALA A 133 -7.05 14.10 26.14
C ALA A 133 -7.22 13.40 24.79
N SER A 134 -7.89 14.04 23.83
CA SER A 134 -7.99 13.57 22.44
C SER A 134 -6.64 13.60 21.70
N LEU A 135 -5.79 14.58 22.02
CA LEU A 135 -4.47 14.77 21.40
C LEU A 135 -3.38 13.84 21.98
N ALA A 136 -3.46 13.50 23.27
CA ALA A 136 -2.44 12.74 24.00
C ALA A 136 -1.99 11.43 23.33
N PRO A 137 -2.87 10.64 22.67
CA PRO A 137 -2.45 9.46 21.90
C PRO A 137 -1.49 9.76 20.73
N LEU A 138 -1.52 10.98 20.18
CA LEU A 138 -0.64 11.43 19.09
C LEU A 138 0.73 11.90 19.60
N LEU A 139 0.84 12.21 20.90
CA LEU A 139 2.10 12.58 21.55
C LEU A 139 3.01 11.37 21.79
N GLN A 140 2.46 10.16 21.67
CA GLN A 140 3.23 8.93 21.73
C GLN A 140 4.21 8.83 20.56
N GLN A 141 5.34 8.14 20.81
CA GLN A 141 6.37 7.87 19.82
C GLN A 141 5.76 7.33 18.51
N ASP A 142 6.23 7.84 17.37
CA ASP A 142 5.85 7.30 16.09
C ASP A 142 6.51 5.93 15.87
N THR A 143 5.69 4.90 15.98
CA THR A 143 6.07 3.51 15.68
C THR A 143 5.57 3.07 14.31
N GLY A 144 5.16 4.00 13.44
CA GLY A 144 4.62 3.67 12.12
C GLY A 144 3.25 3.02 12.23
N LYS A 145 2.90 2.18 11.24
CA LYS A 145 1.64 1.43 11.27
C LYS A 145 1.56 0.56 12.52
N SER A 146 0.45 0.69 13.26
CA SER A 146 0.18 -0.17 14.42
C SER A 146 0.04 -1.63 14.01
N VAL A 147 0.29 -2.55 14.94
CA VAL A 147 0.11 -4.00 14.70
C VAL A 147 -1.32 -4.29 14.24
N GLY A 148 -2.34 -3.69 14.90
CA GLY A 148 -3.73 -3.84 14.48
C GLY A 148 -3.99 -3.35 13.06
N ARG A 149 -3.39 -2.22 12.65
CA ARG A 149 -3.49 -1.73 11.27
C ARG A 149 -2.80 -2.69 10.30
N LEU A 150 -1.62 -3.21 10.64
CA LEU A 150 -0.90 -4.20 9.84
C LEU A 150 -1.69 -5.49 9.65
N VAL A 151 -2.29 -6.03 10.72
CA VAL A 151 -3.19 -7.20 10.63
C VAL A 151 -4.37 -6.90 9.70
N GLY A 152 -5.02 -5.75 9.89
CA GLY A 152 -6.17 -5.35 9.09
C GLY A 152 -5.86 -5.26 7.59
N ILE A 153 -4.78 -4.55 7.22
CA ILE A 153 -4.39 -4.43 5.80
C ILE A 153 -3.81 -5.73 5.25
N SER A 154 -3.13 -6.54 6.06
CA SER A 154 -2.64 -7.86 5.63
C SER A 154 -3.81 -8.78 5.30
N HIS A 155 -4.84 -8.82 6.15
CA HIS A 155 -6.02 -9.65 5.95
C HIS A 155 -6.75 -9.29 4.64
N THR A 156 -7.07 -7.99 4.45
CA THR A 156 -7.80 -7.55 3.26
C THR A 156 -6.98 -7.69 1.99
N HIS A 157 -5.68 -7.38 2.03
CA HIS A 157 -4.80 -7.49 0.87
C HIS A 157 -4.54 -8.93 0.46
N VAL A 158 -4.27 -9.83 1.42
CA VAL A 158 -4.12 -11.26 1.13
C VAL A 158 -5.40 -11.81 0.51
N LEU A 159 -6.56 -11.55 1.12
CA LEU A 159 -7.83 -12.11 0.66
C LEU A 159 -8.20 -11.62 -0.75
N ALA A 160 -8.10 -10.32 -1.00
CA ALA A 160 -8.42 -9.73 -2.29
C ALA A 160 -7.43 -10.19 -3.38
N THR A 161 -6.13 -10.06 -3.11
CA THR A 161 -5.10 -10.32 -4.13
C THR A 161 -4.94 -11.81 -4.40
N LEU A 162 -5.07 -12.69 -3.40
CA LEU A 162 -5.04 -14.14 -3.62
C LEU A 162 -6.19 -14.60 -4.51
N SER A 163 -7.38 -14.01 -4.37
CA SER A 163 -8.53 -14.32 -5.22
C SER A 163 -8.28 -13.96 -6.68
N VAL A 164 -7.66 -12.80 -6.93
CA VAL A 164 -7.28 -12.37 -8.29
C VAL A 164 -6.15 -13.24 -8.84
N ILE A 165 -5.11 -13.52 -8.04
CA ILE A 165 -4.01 -14.41 -8.44
C ILE A 165 -4.57 -15.79 -8.80
N PHE A 166 -5.47 -16.35 -7.99
CA PHE A 166 -6.11 -17.63 -8.28
C PHE A 166 -6.82 -17.61 -9.63
N LEU A 167 -7.63 -16.58 -9.91
CA LEU A 167 -8.31 -16.42 -11.20
C LEU A 167 -7.30 -16.35 -12.37
N LEU A 168 -6.25 -15.55 -12.23
CA LEU A 168 -5.21 -15.39 -13.25
C LEU A 168 -4.42 -16.69 -13.46
N VAL A 169 -4.05 -17.39 -12.39
CA VAL A 169 -3.41 -18.71 -12.41
C VAL A 169 -4.32 -19.74 -13.07
N PHE A 170 -5.62 -19.71 -12.77
CA PHE A 170 -6.60 -20.61 -13.38
C PHE A 170 -6.67 -20.41 -14.88
N ILE A 171 -6.79 -19.16 -15.37
CA ILE A 171 -6.74 -18.85 -16.81
C ILE A 171 -5.42 -19.30 -17.43
N PHE A 172 -4.30 -18.94 -16.81
CA PHE A 172 -2.97 -19.27 -17.29
C PHE A 172 -2.71 -20.79 -17.35
N SER A 173 -3.33 -21.57 -16.47
CA SER A 173 -3.20 -23.04 -16.47
C SER A 173 -3.67 -23.69 -17.78
N PHE A 174 -4.59 -23.03 -18.50
CA PHE A 174 -5.11 -23.51 -19.79
C PHE A 174 -4.24 -23.13 -21.00
N THR A 175 -3.17 -22.35 -20.82
CA THR A 175 -2.24 -21.97 -21.91
C THR A 175 -1.50 -23.18 -22.49
N ARG A 176 -0.74 -23.03 -23.59
CA ARG A 176 0.06 -24.13 -24.16
C ARG A 176 1.54 -24.10 -23.77
N TYR A 177 1.92 -23.29 -22.79
CA TYR A 177 3.32 -23.24 -22.34
C TYR A 177 3.76 -24.58 -21.73
N PRO A 178 5.08 -24.90 -21.79
CA PRO A 178 5.63 -26.10 -21.16
C PRO A 178 5.28 -26.20 -19.66
N GLN A 179 5.06 -27.42 -19.17
CA GLN A 179 4.64 -27.66 -17.78
C GLN A 179 5.62 -27.07 -16.75
N ALA A 180 6.92 -27.08 -17.03
CA ALA A 180 7.93 -26.47 -16.15
C ALA A 180 7.73 -24.95 -16.02
N LEU A 181 7.49 -24.25 -17.13
CA LEU A 181 7.24 -22.80 -17.12
C LEU A 181 5.91 -22.49 -16.41
N LYS A 182 4.88 -23.29 -16.68
CA LYS A 182 3.60 -23.15 -15.98
C LYS A 182 3.77 -23.29 -14.48
N GLY A 183 4.40 -24.38 -14.04
CA GLY A 183 4.69 -24.64 -12.64
C GLY A 183 5.46 -23.49 -11.98
N LEU A 184 6.51 -23.00 -12.64
CA LEU A 184 7.29 -21.86 -12.15
C LEU A 184 6.43 -20.60 -11.96
N VAL A 185 5.72 -20.16 -13.00
CA VAL A 185 4.92 -18.93 -12.96
C VAL A 185 3.78 -19.05 -11.94
N MET A 186 3.09 -20.19 -11.90
CA MET A 186 1.95 -20.40 -10.99
C MET A 186 2.38 -20.46 -9.52
N VAL A 187 3.44 -21.21 -9.21
CA VAL A 187 3.97 -21.32 -7.84
C VAL A 187 4.57 -19.99 -7.39
N PHE A 188 5.42 -19.38 -8.23
CA PHE A 188 6.03 -18.08 -7.91
C PHE A 188 4.96 -17.02 -7.63
N SER A 189 3.94 -16.93 -8.49
CA SER A 189 2.84 -15.96 -8.30
C SER A 189 2.03 -16.19 -7.03
N SER A 190 1.85 -17.45 -6.64
CA SER A 190 1.15 -17.80 -5.40
C SER A 190 1.98 -17.48 -4.15
N LEU A 191 3.31 -17.55 -4.24
CA LEU A 191 4.22 -17.20 -3.15
C LEU A 191 4.52 -15.70 -3.08
N ALA A 192 4.45 -14.98 -4.20
CA ALA A 192 4.75 -13.54 -4.26
C ALA A 192 3.89 -12.70 -3.31
N ILE A 193 2.63 -13.08 -3.08
CA ILE A 193 1.76 -12.41 -2.10
C ILE A 193 2.26 -12.56 -0.66
N LEU A 194 2.88 -13.70 -0.32
CA LEU A 194 3.48 -13.92 0.99
C LEU A 194 4.76 -13.09 1.15
N LEU A 195 5.55 -12.96 0.08
CA LEU A 195 6.72 -12.09 0.06
C LEU A 195 6.32 -10.62 0.23
N ASP A 196 5.30 -10.17 -0.49
CA ASP A 196 4.75 -8.81 -0.40
C ASP A 196 4.24 -8.51 1.03
N VAL A 197 3.29 -9.28 1.54
CA VAL A 197 2.72 -9.01 2.87
C VAL A 197 3.72 -9.27 3.99
N GLY A 198 4.52 -10.33 3.89
CA GLY A 198 5.57 -10.64 4.87
C GLY A 198 6.61 -9.54 4.98
N SER A 199 6.94 -8.87 3.86
CA SER A 199 7.89 -7.77 3.87
C SER A 199 7.42 -6.55 4.69
N TRP A 200 6.12 -6.29 4.77
CA TRP A 200 5.55 -5.21 5.58
C TRP A 200 5.80 -5.44 7.07
N TRP A 201 5.71 -6.70 7.49
CA TRP A 201 6.03 -7.11 8.86
C TRP A 201 7.52 -7.03 9.13
N LEU A 202 8.37 -7.37 8.17
CA LEU A 202 9.82 -7.18 8.30
C LEU A 202 10.18 -5.69 8.45
N ALA A 203 9.61 -4.82 7.61
CA ALA A 203 9.84 -3.37 7.67
C ALA A 203 9.41 -2.76 9.01
N LYS A 204 8.43 -3.36 9.70
CA LYS A 204 8.02 -2.94 11.04
C LYS A 204 9.09 -3.19 12.11
N LEU A 205 9.96 -4.18 11.91
CA LEU A 205 10.99 -4.60 12.88
C LEU A 205 12.25 -3.73 12.81
N SER A 206 12.65 -3.30 11.62
CA SER A 206 13.84 -2.49 11.40
C SER A 206 13.72 -1.64 10.13
N PRO A 207 14.19 -0.38 10.15
CA PRO A 207 14.15 0.49 8.99
C PRO A 207 14.94 -0.08 7.80
N ALA A 208 16.04 -0.81 8.06
CA ALA A 208 16.84 -1.46 7.02
C ALA A 208 16.07 -2.54 6.23
N LEU A 209 15.02 -3.11 6.83
CA LEU A 209 14.20 -4.13 6.20
C LEU A 209 13.11 -3.56 5.28
N ALA A 210 12.96 -2.24 5.22
CA ALA A 210 12.03 -1.58 4.29
C ALA A 210 12.28 -1.93 2.81
N VAL A 211 13.53 -2.30 2.46
CA VAL A 211 13.89 -2.70 1.10
C VAL A 211 13.12 -3.94 0.63
N PHE A 212 12.77 -4.83 1.56
CA PHE A 212 12.00 -6.02 1.24
C PHE A 212 10.57 -5.67 0.79
N VAL A 213 10.04 -4.51 1.17
CA VAL A 213 8.72 -4.05 0.70
C VAL A 213 8.74 -3.75 -0.79
N LEU A 214 9.81 -3.11 -1.26
CA LEU A 214 10.02 -2.89 -2.69
C LEU A 214 10.18 -4.21 -3.44
N LEU A 215 10.99 -5.13 -2.90
CA LEU A 215 11.22 -6.44 -3.52
C LEU A 215 9.96 -7.31 -3.53
N GLY A 216 9.18 -7.28 -2.44
CA GLY A 216 7.90 -7.97 -2.32
C GLY A 216 6.89 -7.45 -3.33
N GLY A 217 6.70 -6.13 -3.39
CA GLY A 217 5.83 -5.48 -4.38
C GLY A 217 6.28 -5.75 -5.83
N LEU A 218 7.58 -5.69 -6.10
CA LEU A 218 8.13 -6.01 -7.43
C LEU A 218 7.89 -7.48 -7.80
N SER A 219 8.04 -8.41 -6.85
CA SER A 219 7.78 -9.84 -7.07
C SER A 219 6.33 -10.05 -7.50
N LEU A 220 5.39 -9.41 -6.79
CA LEU A 220 3.97 -9.45 -7.10
C LEU A 220 3.67 -8.81 -8.47
N ALA A 221 4.40 -7.76 -8.84
CA ALA A 221 4.22 -7.09 -10.12
C ALA A 221 4.66 -7.93 -11.30
N VAL A 222 5.81 -8.60 -11.16
CA VAL A 222 6.30 -9.55 -12.15
C VAL A 222 5.32 -10.72 -12.28
N SER A 223 4.75 -11.20 -11.17
CA SER A 223 3.71 -12.25 -11.19
C SER A 223 2.48 -11.84 -11.98
N PHE A 224 1.90 -10.67 -11.69
CA PHE A 224 0.74 -10.15 -12.41
C PHE A 224 1.04 -9.94 -13.89
N LEU A 225 2.19 -9.33 -14.21
CA LEU A 225 2.62 -9.11 -15.58
C LEU A 225 2.77 -10.43 -16.34
N ALA A 226 3.44 -11.43 -15.75
CA ALA A 226 3.65 -12.72 -16.37
C ALA A 226 2.31 -13.44 -16.61
N LEU A 227 1.45 -13.53 -15.61
CA LEU A 227 0.15 -14.20 -15.73
C LEU A 227 -0.75 -13.53 -16.79
N ILE A 228 -0.77 -12.20 -16.84
CA ILE A 228 -1.59 -11.44 -17.81
C ILE A 228 -0.99 -11.53 -19.21
N ALA A 229 0.28 -11.12 -19.38
CA ALA A 229 0.92 -11.01 -20.68
C ALA A 229 1.04 -12.37 -21.36
N LEU A 230 1.49 -13.40 -20.64
CA LEU A 230 1.64 -14.74 -21.22
C LEU A 230 0.28 -15.35 -21.60
N SER A 231 -0.76 -15.12 -20.79
CA SER A 231 -2.13 -15.56 -21.13
C SER A 231 -2.66 -14.85 -22.36
N LEU A 232 -2.47 -13.53 -22.49
CA LEU A 232 -2.84 -12.78 -23.69
C LEU A 232 -2.08 -13.25 -24.93
N VAL A 233 -0.78 -13.55 -24.79
CA VAL A 233 0.04 -14.09 -25.87
C VAL A 233 -0.49 -15.43 -26.35
N ASP A 234 -0.78 -16.38 -25.45
CA ASP A 234 -1.35 -17.67 -25.84
C ASP A 234 -2.76 -17.52 -26.45
N LEU A 235 -3.57 -16.60 -25.93
CA LEU A 235 -4.94 -16.35 -26.38
C LEU A 235 -5.01 -15.90 -27.86
N TRP A 236 -4.11 -14.99 -28.25
CA TRP A 236 -4.13 -14.34 -29.57
C TRP A 236 -3.12 -14.93 -30.55
N PHE A 237 -1.92 -15.30 -30.08
CA PHE A 237 -0.81 -15.76 -30.91
C PHE A 237 -0.45 -17.24 -30.69
N GLY A 238 -1.11 -17.93 -29.75
CA GLY A 238 -0.92 -19.36 -29.57
C GLY A 238 -1.28 -20.14 -30.83
N ARG A 239 -0.55 -21.23 -31.08
CA ARG A 239 -0.81 -22.11 -32.22
C ARG A 239 -2.23 -22.69 -32.08
N ARG A 240 -3.00 -22.67 -33.18
CA ARG A 240 -4.28 -23.37 -33.27
C ARG A 240 -3.98 -24.76 -33.83
N GLU A 241 -4.46 -25.81 -33.18
CA GLU A 241 -4.52 -27.11 -33.85
C GLU A 241 -5.70 -27.07 -34.81
N SER A 242 -5.45 -27.49 -36.06
CA SER A 242 -6.48 -27.75 -37.07
C SER A 242 -7.33 -28.95 -36.67
#